data_AF-A0A524AAG5-F1
#
_entry.id   AF-A0A524AAG5-F1
#
_cell.length_a   1.000
_cell.length_b   1.000
_cell.length_c   1.000
_cell.angle_alpha   90.00
_cell.angle_beta   90.00
_cell.angle_gamma   90.00
#
_symmetry.space_group_name_H-M   'P 1'
#
loop_
_entity.id
_entity.type
_entity.pdbx_description
1 polymer ?
#
loop_
_entity_poly.entity_id
_entity_poly.type
_entity_poly.pdbx_seq_one_letter_code
_entity_poly.pdbx_strand_id
1 'polypeptide(L)'
;QPSMFALASCSDRRYLDAWELTACPICGRLPSVALKTGSEAWRFRCTYCQAEYRMDINKCPHCGSEGFDNKEFLLVGENQELEVAYCQECSHYFKIINKTKLKQPLPEGYEDLYTEVLDDLARERGLLRIDDETAED
;
A
#
# COMPACT_ATOMS: atom_id res chain seq x y z
N GLN A 1 -16.98 1.39 -1.69
CA GLN A 1 -18.33 0.76 -1.72
C GLN A 1 -18.95 0.89 -0.32
N PRO A 2 -20.18 1.44 -0.15
CA PRO A 2 -20.69 1.85 1.16
C PRO A 2 -20.87 0.71 2.20
N SER A 3 -21.35 -0.46 1.79
CA SER A 3 -21.53 -1.58 2.72
C SER A 3 -20.18 -2.16 3.19
N MET A 4 -19.18 -2.19 2.31
CA MET A 4 -17.82 -2.62 2.67
C MET A 4 -17.14 -1.62 3.60
N PHE A 5 -17.36 -0.32 3.39
CA PHE A 5 -16.88 0.72 4.30
C PHE A 5 -17.48 0.56 5.70
N ALA A 6 -18.80 0.31 5.79
CA ALA A 6 -19.46 0.08 7.06
C ALA A 6 -18.85 -1.12 7.82
N LEU A 7 -18.61 -2.24 7.12
CA LEU A 7 -17.94 -3.41 7.71
C LEU A 7 -16.53 -3.08 8.22
N ALA A 8 -15.73 -2.37 7.43
CA ALA A 8 -14.40 -1.93 7.83
C ALA A 8 -14.45 -1.03 9.09
N SER A 9 -15.41 -0.10 9.16
CA SER A 9 -15.53 0.85 10.26
C SER A 9 -15.95 0.23 11.59
N CYS A 10 -16.68 -0.89 11.57
CA CYS A 10 -17.12 -1.60 12.77
C CYS A 10 -16.20 -2.77 13.18
N SER A 11 -15.11 -3.00 12.44
CA SER A 11 -14.20 -4.12 12.69
C SER A 11 -13.31 -3.87 13.92
N ASP A 12 -13.02 -4.93 14.67
CA ASP A 12 -12.12 -4.83 15.84
C ASP A 12 -10.71 -4.45 15.41
N ARG A 13 -10.19 -3.36 15.99
CA ARG A 13 -8.83 -2.88 15.71
C ARG A 13 -7.76 -3.91 16.05
N ARG A 14 -7.96 -4.75 17.08
CA ARG A 14 -7.03 -5.83 17.44
C ARG A 14 -6.91 -6.87 16.34
N TYR A 15 -8.02 -7.19 15.67
CA TYR A 15 -8.02 -8.09 14.52
C TYR A 15 -7.27 -7.47 13.33
N LEU A 16 -7.49 -6.19 13.04
CA LEU A 16 -6.79 -5.48 11.96
C LEU A 16 -5.29 -5.29 12.24
N ASP A 17 -4.89 -5.23 13.52
CA ASP A 17 -3.49 -5.08 13.93
C ASP A 17 -2.72 -6.41 14.00
N ALA A 18 -3.42 -7.52 14.24
CA ALA A 18 -2.87 -8.87 14.32
C ALA A 18 -2.95 -9.64 12.98
N TRP A 19 -3.25 -8.95 11.89
CA TRP A 19 -3.41 -9.57 10.58
C TRP A 19 -2.05 -9.93 9.97
N GLU A 20 -1.92 -11.19 9.55
CA GLU A 20 -0.65 -11.77 9.09
C GLU A 20 -0.58 -11.98 7.57
N LEU A 21 -1.72 -11.87 6.87
CA LEU A 21 -1.76 -12.02 5.41
C LEU A 21 -1.58 -10.67 4.70
N THR A 22 -1.30 -10.73 3.41
CA THR A 22 -1.04 -9.55 2.57
C THR A 22 -2.33 -8.91 2.07
N ALA A 23 -3.35 -9.74 1.81
CA ALA A 23 -4.69 -9.32 1.41
C ALA A 23 -5.43 -8.56 2.51
N CYS A 24 -6.35 -7.69 2.12
CA CYS A 24 -7.19 -6.94 3.04
C CYS A 24 -8.07 -7.88 3.89
N PRO A 25 -8.06 -7.77 5.23
CA PRO A 25 -8.84 -8.64 6.12
C PRO A 25 -10.37 -8.49 5.98
N ILE A 26 -10.83 -7.45 5.29
CA ILE A 26 -12.26 -7.15 5.11
C ILE A 26 -12.78 -7.58 3.74
N CYS A 27 -11.99 -7.37 2.67
CA CYS A 27 -12.46 -7.56 1.31
C CYS A 27 -11.57 -8.45 0.43
N GLY A 28 -10.44 -8.94 0.96
CA GLY A 28 -9.52 -9.83 0.24
C GLY A 28 -8.64 -9.17 -0.83
N ARG A 29 -8.82 -7.89 -1.13
CA ARG A 29 -7.98 -7.18 -2.13
C ARG A 29 -6.59 -6.88 -1.61
N LEU A 30 -5.59 -6.85 -2.50
CA LEU A 30 -4.25 -6.39 -2.17
C LEU A 30 -4.21 -4.86 -1.99
N PRO A 31 -3.42 -4.34 -1.04
CA PRO A 31 -3.33 -2.91 -0.80
C PRO A 31 -2.31 -2.25 -1.73
N SER A 32 -2.72 -1.19 -2.42
CA SER A 32 -1.85 -0.36 -3.25
C SER A 32 -1.17 0.79 -2.49
N VAL A 33 -1.63 1.11 -1.27
CA VAL A 33 -1.12 2.24 -0.48
C VAL A 33 -0.78 1.84 0.95
N ALA A 34 0.45 2.15 1.35
CA ALA A 34 0.94 2.12 2.72
C ALA A 34 1.12 3.54 3.26
N LEU A 35 0.80 3.73 4.53
CA LEU A 35 0.85 4.97 5.28
C LEU A 35 1.90 4.81 6.38
N LYS A 36 2.90 5.68 6.37
CA LYS A 36 3.91 5.83 7.43
C LYS A 36 3.56 7.03 8.31
N THR A 37 3.56 6.83 9.62
CA THR A 37 3.36 7.90 10.62
C THR A 37 4.56 7.89 11.57
N GLY A 38 5.52 8.80 11.38
CA GLY A 38 6.73 8.86 12.20
C GLY A 38 7.50 7.54 12.25
N SER A 39 7.78 7.05 13.47
CA SER A 39 8.44 5.77 13.73
C SER A 39 7.48 4.59 13.90
N GLU A 40 6.17 4.79 13.66
CA GLU A 40 5.20 3.72 13.79
C GLU A 40 5.32 2.68 12.67
N ALA A 41 4.90 1.45 12.98
CA ALA A 41 4.76 0.38 11.99
C ALA A 41 3.82 0.82 10.86
N TRP A 42 4.15 0.43 9.63
CA TRP A 42 3.40 0.83 8.44
C TRP A 42 1.96 0.31 8.53
N ARG A 43 1.01 1.13 8.11
CA ARG A 43 -0.39 0.72 7.97
C ARG A 43 -0.79 0.76 6.52
N PHE A 44 -1.52 -0.24 6.06
CA PHE A 44 -2.04 -0.30 4.71
C PHE A 44 -3.47 0.16 4.71
N ARG A 45 -3.84 0.94 3.69
CA ARG A 45 -5.22 1.39 3.50
C ARG A 45 -5.78 0.76 2.22
N CYS A 46 -6.86 0.01 2.36
CA CYS A 46 -7.52 -0.60 1.22
C CYS A 46 -8.27 0.46 0.40
N THR A 47 -7.95 0.63 -0.88
CA THR A 47 -8.61 1.58 -1.79
C THR A 47 -10.09 1.27 -2.03
N TYR A 48 -10.53 0.02 -1.76
CA TYR A 48 -11.91 -0.41 -2.00
C TYR A 48 -12.84 -0.27 -0.78
N CYS A 49 -12.41 -0.78 0.38
CA CYS A 49 -13.21 -0.79 1.62
C CYS A 49 -12.72 0.21 2.68
N GLN A 50 -11.57 0.85 2.46
CA GLN A 50 -10.94 1.83 3.36
C GLN A 50 -10.50 1.28 4.72
N ALA A 51 -10.49 -0.05 4.89
CA ALA A 51 -9.91 -0.67 6.07
C ALA A 51 -8.42 -0.31 6.21
N GLU A 52 -8.03 0.04 7.43
CA GLU A 52 -6.64 0.26 7.80
C GLU A 52 -6.10 -0.87 8.67
N TYR A 53 -5.10 -1.58 8.17
CA TYR A 53 -4.59 -2.79 8.81
C TYR A 53 -3.07 -2.86 8.73
N ARG A 54 -2.51 -3.76 9.53
CA ARG A 54 -1.09 -4.13 9.44
C ARG A 54 -0.97 -5.43 8.67
N MET A 55 0.17 -5.64 8.05
CA MET A 55 0.52 -6.90 7.40
C MET A 55 2.03 -7.09 7.51
N ASP A 56 2.46 -8.34 7.37
CA ASP A 56 3.88 -8.66 7.29
C ASP A 56 4.46 -8.14 5.96
N ILE A 57 5.44 -7.24 6.06
CA ILE A 57 6.15 -6.65 4.92
C ILE A 57 7.51 -7.29 4.67
N ASN A 58 7.86 -8.37 5.37
CA ASN A 58 9.13 -9.08 5.16
C ASN A 58 9.09 -9.93 3.88
N LYS A 59 7.88 -10.25 3.41
CA LYS A 59 7.62 -11.00 2.18
C LYS A 59 6.97 -10.12 1.13
N CYS A 60 7.23 -10.43 -0.15
CA CYS A 60 6.56 -9.75 -1.25
C CYS A 60 5.05 -10.00 -1.11
N PRO A 61 4.23 -8.93 -1.04
CA PRO A 61 2.79 -9.09 -0.89
C PRO A 61 2.07 -9.73 -2.09
N HIS A 62 2.74 -9.79 -3.24
CA HIS A 62 2.25 -10.37 -4.48
C HIS A 62 2.72 -11.83 -4.68
N CYS A 63 4.03 -12.07 -4.84
CA CYS A 63 4.56 -13.41 -5.13
C CYS A 63 5.01 -14.20 -3.89
N GLY A 64 5.03 -13.59 -2.70
CA GLY A 64 5.42 -14.26 -1.46
C GLY A 64 6.93 -14.46 -1.25
N SER A 65 7.78 -13.95 -2.15
CA SER A 65 9.24 -14.09 -2.01
C SER A 65 9.77 -13.45 -0.73
N GLU A 66 10.76 -14.09 -0.11
CA GLU A 66 11.42 -13.59 1.09
C GLU A 66 12.46 -12.52 0.73
N GLY A 67 12.79 -11.62 1.66
CA GLY A 67 13.76 -10.56 1.39
C GLY A 67 13.13 -9.30 0.79
N PHE A 68 11.82 -9.11 0.96
CA PHE A 68 11.19 -7.81 0.72
C PHE A 68 11.70 -6.72 1.70
N ASP A 69 12.54 -7.07 2.67
CA ASP A 69 13.36 -6.13 3.45
C ASP A 69 14.38 -5.37 2.59
N ASN A 70 14.82 -5.92 1.46
CA ASN A 70 15.73 -5.27 0.51
C ASN A 70 14.95 -4.43 -0.51
N LYS A 71 14.10 -3.51 -0.02
CA LYS A 71 13.33 -2.61 -0.88
C LYS A 71 14.29 -1.68 -1.62
N GLU A 72 14.22 -1.68 -2.94
CA GLU A 72 14.59 -0.47 -3.67
C GLU A 72 13.40 0.49 -3.63
N PHE A 73 13.61 1.62 -3.00
CA PHE A 73 12.65 2.70 -2.98
C PHE A 73 12.90 3.59 -4.18
N LEU A 74 11.89 3.77 -5.04
CA LEU A 74 11.89 4.92 -5.93
C LEU A 74 11.32 6.08 -5.13
N LEU A 75 12.21 7.00 -4.76
CA LEU A 75 11.85 8.18 -3.99
C LEU A 75 11.37 9.28 -4.92
N VAL A 76 10.22 9.88 -4.61
CA VAL A 76 9.67 11.02 -5.35
C VAL A 76 9.56 12.22 -4.42
N GLY A 77 10.10 13.34 -4.88
CA GLY A 77 10.12 14.60 -4.15
C GLY A 77 11.36 14.79 -3.27
N GLU A 78 11.66 16.06 -3.00
CA GLU A 78 12.87 16.50 -2.28
C GLU A 78 12.90 16.01 -0.82
N ASN A 79 11.74 15.67 -0.25
CA ASN A 79 11.58 15.31 1.17
C ASN A 79 11.35 13.81 1.42
N GLN A 80 11.31 12.96 0.39
CA GLN A 80 10.95 11.53 0.54
C GLN A 80 9.57 11.36 1.21
N GLU A 81 8.59 12.18 0.82
CA GLU A 81 7.22 12.12 1.35
C GLU A 81 6.37 11.07 0.62
N LEU A 82 6.74 10.77 -0.63
CA LEU A 82 6.13 9.78 -1.49
C LEU A 82 7.21 8.81 -1.98
N GLU A 83 6.95 7.50 -1.84
CA GLU A 83 7.90 6.46 -2.24
C GLU A 83 7.14 5.33 -2.96
N VAL A 84 7.81 4.66 -3.90
CA VAL A 84 7.35 3.39 -4.47
C VAL A 84 8.24 2.29 -3.94
N ALA A 85 7.63 1.26 -3.32
CA ALA A 85 8.32 0.03 -2.97
C ALA A 85 7.92 -1.06 -3.96
N TYR A 86 8.92 -1.71 -4.57
CA TYR A 86 8.70 -2.74 -5.57
C TYR A 86 9.50 -4.01 -5.29
N CYS A 87 9.02 -5.12 -5.82
CA CYS A 87 9.69 -6.42 -5.76
C CYS A 87 10.58 -6.61 -6.99
N GLN A 88 11.84 -7.02 -6.81
CA GLN A 88 12.73 -7.30 -7.94
C GLN A 88 12.39 -8.61 -8.67
N GLU A 89 11.73 -9.56 -8.01
CA GLU A 89 11.41 -10.87 -8.60
C GLU A 89 10.17 -10.82 -9.50
N CYS A 90 9.11 -10.14 -9.06
CA CYS A 90 7.86 -10.06 -9.82
C CYS A 90 7.56 -8.67 -10.39
N SER A 91 8.42 -7.67 -10.15
CA SER A 91 8.26 -6.29 -10.62
C SER A 91 6.99 -5.57 -10.13
N HIS A 92 6.27 -6.15 -9.16
CA HIS A 92 5.07 -5.52 -8.61
C HIS A 92 5.41 -4.48 -7.54
N TYR A 93 4.67 -3.38 -7.51
CA TYR A 93 4.88 -2.28 -6.58
C TYR A 93 3.62 -1.87 -5.81
N PHE A 94 3.85 -1.20 -4.68
CA PHE A 94 2.84 -0.42 -3.97
C PHE A 94 3.43 0.94 -3.52
N LYS A 95 2.55 1.90 -3.29
CA LYS A 95 2.89 3.26 -2.90
C LYS A 95 3.06 3.36 -1.39
N ILE A 96 3.96 4.22 -0.96
CA ILE A 96 4.19 4.54 0.44
C ILE A 96 4.08 6.06 0.60
N ILE A 97 3.27 6.48 1.55
CA ILE A 97 3.02 7.88 1.85
C ILE A 97 3.46 8.14 3.28
N ASN A 98 4.44 9.03 3.45
CA ASN A 98 4.88 9.48 4.76
C ASN A 98 4.05 10.67 5.23
N LYS A 99 3.01 10.40 6.03
CA LYS A 99 2.08 11.42 6.52
C LYS A 99 2.75 12.53 7.32
N THR A 100 3.89 12.25 7.98
CA THR A 100 4.63 13.23 8.78
C THR A 100 5.43 14.21 7.92
N LYS A 101 5.77 13.85 6.69
CA LYS A 101 6.57 14.67 5.78
C LYS A 101 5.75 15.45 4.75
N LEU A 102 4.47 15.12 4.60
CA LEU A 102 3.56 15.83 3.69
C LEU A 102 3.42 17.30 4.09
N LYS A 103 3.58 18.20 3.12
CA LYS A 103 3.32 19.65 3.31
C LYS A 103 1.86 19.95 3.65
N GLN A 104 0.95 19.15 3.10
CA GLN A 104 -0.49 19.24 3.32
C GLN A 104 -1.09 17.84 3.47
N PRO A 105 -2.06 17.64 4.36
CA PRO A 105 -2.70 16.34 4.51
C PRO A 105 -3.47 15.97 3.24
N LEU A 106 -3.37 14.70 2.83
CA LEU A 106 -4.20 14.16 1.76
C LEU A 106 -5.62 13.86 2.30
N PRO A 107 -6.67 14.06 1.49
CA PRO A 107 -8.01 13.64 1.88
C PRO A 107 -8.07 12.14 2.15
N GLU A 108 -8.65 11.75 3.28
CA GLU A 108 -8.72 10.35 3.67
C GLU A 108 -9.53 9.53 2.67
N GLY A 109 -8.93 8.45 2.20
CA GLY A 109 -9.48 7.50 1.24
C GLY A 109 -9.21 7.85 -0.21
N TYR A 110 -8.61 9.02 -0.46
CA TYR A 110 -8.18 9.47 -1.78
C TYR A 110 -6.66 9.46 -1.94
N GLU A 111 -5.91 8.93 -0.96
CA GLU A 111 -4.45 8.92 -0.99
C GLU A 111 -3.87 8.35 -2.30
N ASP A 112 -4.47 7.28 -2.81
CA ASP A 112 -4.03 6.64 -4.05
C ASP A 112 -4.15 7.58 -5.26
N LEU A 113 -5.29 8.26 -5.39
CA LEU A 113 -5.60 9.16 -6.50
C LEU A 113 -4.72 10.42 -6.47
N TYR A 114 -4.46 10.97 -5.29
CA TYR A 114 -3.59 12.15 -5.15
C TYR A 114 -2.11 11.83 -5.34
N THR A 115 -1.74 10.56 -5.44
CA THR A 115 -0.36 10.10 -5.63
C THR A 115 -0.16 9.37 -6.96
N GLU A 116 -0.97 9.68 -7.97
CA GLU A 116 -0.85 9.15 -9.34
C GLU A 116 0.55 9.35 -9.94
N VAL A 117 1.25 10.44 -9.59
CA VAL A 117 2.64 10.68 -10.03
C VAL A 117 3.59 9.53 -9.70
N LEU A 118 3.29 8.74 -8.65
CA LEU A 118 4.04 7.54 -8.32
C LEU A 118 3.78 6.39 -9.29
N ASP A 119 2.54 6.26 -9.78
CA ASP A 119 2.20 5.25 -10.79
C ASP A 119 2.89 5.57 -12.12
N ASP A 120 2.92 6.84 -12.52
CA ASP A 120 3.63 7.25 -13.73
C ASP A 120 5.12 6.91 -13.65
N LEU A 121 5.76 7.25 -12.53
CA LEU A 121 7.17 6.93 -12.31
C LEU A 121 7.46 5.43 -12.30
N ALA A 122 6.56 4.64 -11.72
CA ALA A 122 6.67 3.18 -11.67
C ALA A 122 6.50 2.58 -13.08
N ARG A 123 5.52 3.08 -13.85
CA ARG A 123 5.24 2.66 -15.22
C ARG A 123 6.40 2.98 -16.16
N GLU A 124 7.06 4.12 -16.01
CA GLU A 124 8.27 4.48 -16.76
C GLU A 124 9.42 3.48 -16.55
N ARG A 125 9.43 2.77 -15.42
CA ARG A 125 10.41 1.71 -15.10
C ARG A 125 9.90 0.30 -15.40
N GLY A 126 8.74 0.16 -16.03
CA GLY A 126 8.15 -1.14 -16.36
C GLY A 126 7.66 -1.94 -15.14
N LEU A 127 7.36 -1.26 -14.03
CA LEU A 127 6.80 -1.89 -12.84
C LEU A 127 5.28 -2.04 -12.95
N LEU A 128 4.74 -3.08 -12.32
CA LEU A 128 3.31 -3.42 -12.33
C LEU A 128 2.68 -3.09 -10.99
N ARG A 129 1.45 -2.56 -10.98
CA ARG A 129 0.80 -2.24 -9.71
C ARG A 129 0.29 -3.51 -9.05
N ILE A 130 0.41 -3.62 -7.73
CA ILE A 130 0.06 -4.85 -7.01
C ILE A 130 -1.42 -5.26 -7.10
N ASP A 131 -2.32 -4.30 -7.28
CA ASP A 131 -3.76 -4.49 -7.42
C ASP A 131 -4.24 -4.44 -8.88
N ASP A 132 -3.31 -4.33 -9.84
CA ASP A 132 -3.66 -4.54 -11.24
C ASP A 132 -3.97 -6.02 -11.43
N GLU A 133 -5.14 -6.32 -11.99
CA GLU A 133 -5.42 -7.65 -12.51
C GLU A 133 -4.42 -7.88 -13.64
N THR A 134 -3.35 -8.66 -13.39
CA THR A 134 -2.56 -9.19 -14.50
C THR A 134 -3.54 -9.89 -15.40
N ALA A 135 -3.65 -9.44 -16.64
CA ALA A 135 -4.34 -10.18 -17.68
C ALA A 135 -3.62 -11.53 -17.80
N GLU A 136 -4.05 -12.51 -17.03
CA GLU A 136 -3.69 -13.90 -17.22
C GLU A 136 -4.40 -14.33 -18.50
N ASP A 137 -3.60 -14.56 -19.55
CA ASP A 137 -3.97 -15.40 -20.69
C ASP A 137 -4.28 -16.84 -20.25
#